data_AF-A0A1M6WNQ4-F1
#
_entry.id   AF-A0A1M6WNQ4-F1
#
_cell.length_a   1.000
_cell.length_b   1.000
_cell.length_c   1.000
_cell.angle_alpha   90.00
_cell.angle_beta   90.00
_cell.angle_gamma   90.00
#
_symmetry.space_group_name_H-M   'P 1'
#
loop_
_entity.id
_entity.type
_entity.pdbx_description
1 polymer ?
#
loop_
_entity_poly.entity_id
_entity_poly.type
_entity_poly.pdbx_seq_one_letter_code
_entity_poly.pdbx_strand_id
1 'polypeptide(L)'
;MTGWATTQNNLGNALQNQAARTEGAAGTDLLAEAVTACRGALTVRTRQDHPVDWAITQGNLTICELARADRNATADPLPHLRAALEHVEAALTVYDPEHMSYDHTKATTLRDQIKARLAEV
;
A
#
# COMPACT_ATOMS: atom_id res chain seq x y z
N MET A 1 7.62 21.50 2.72
CA MET A 1 6.93 20.60 1.74
C MET A 1 6.66 19.20 2.31
N THR A 2 7.47 18.68 3.24
CA THR A 2 7.20 17.41 3.95
C THR A 2 5.85 17.34 4.64
N GLY A 3 5.36 18.46 5.20
CA GLY A 3 4.05 18.54 5.84
C GLY A 3 2.89 18.11 4.93
N TRP A 4 2.89 18.54 3.66
CA TRP A 4 1.87 18.13 2.69
C TRP A 4 1.92 16.62 2.41
N ALA A 5 3.11 16.04 2.27
CA ALA A 5 3.29 14.61 2.05
C ALA A 5 2.79 13.78 3.24
N THR A 6 3.05 14.24 4.46
CA THR A 6 2.51 13.63 5.68
C THR A 6 0.99 13.73 5.73
N THR A 7 0.41 14.87 5.36
CA THR A 7 -1.05 15.02 5.26
C THR A 7 -1.65 14.07 4.24
N GLN A 8 -1.05 13.96 3.05
CA GLN A 8 -1.51 13.05 1.99
C GLN A 8 -1.42 11.58 2.42
N ASN A 9 -0.34 11.18 3.10
CA ASN A 9 -0.22 9.83 3.64
C ASN A 9 -1.28 9.54 4.72
N ASN A 10 -1.54 10.49 5.61
CA ASN A 10 -2.57 10.34 6.64
C ASN A 10 -3.98 10.28 6.04
N LEU A 11 -4.23 11.05 4.97
CA LEU A 11 -5.45 10.96 4.19
C LEU A 11 -5.63 9.57 3.58
N GLY A 12 -4.57 9.00 2.97
CA GLY A 12 -4.59 7.63 2.46
C GLY A 12 -4.98 6.59 3.52
N ASN A 13 -4.42 6.70 4.72
CA ASN A 13 -4.76 5.82 5.85
C ASN A 13 -6.21 6.00 6.32
N ALA A 14 -6.70 7.24 6.39
CA ALA A 14 -8.08 7.50 6.78
C ALA A 14 -9.08 6.94 5.75
N LEU A 15 -8.79 7.12 4.46
CA LEU A 15 -9.59 6.61 3.36
C LEU A 15 -9.62 5.07 3.33
N GLN A 16 -8.49 4.41 3.57
CA GLN A 16 -8.46 2.94 3.74
C GLN A 16 -9.36 2.48 4.88
N ASN A 17 -9.26 3.15 6.03
CA ASN A 17 -10.08 2.83 7.19
C ASN A 17 -11.58 3.03 6.90
N GLN A 18 -11.94 4.09 6.17
CA GLN A 18 -13.31 4.33 5.78
C GLN A 18 -13.79 3.29 4.75
N ALA A 19 -12.95 2.97 3.76
CA ALA A 19 -13.22 1.93 2.79
C ALA A 19 -13.50 0.59 3.48
N ALA A 20 -12.70 0.19 4.47
CA ALA A 20 -12.90 -1.03 5.26
C ALA A 20 -14.31 -1.17 5.86
N ARG A 21 -15.01 -0.06 6.10
CA ARG A 21 -16.36 0.00 6.67
C ARG A 21 -17.45 0.33 5.64
N THR A 22 -17.07 0.49 4.37
CA THR A 22 -17.95 0.88 3.26
C THR A 22 -17.93 -0.22 2.21
N GLU A 23 -19.10 -0.79 1.93
CA GLU A 23 -19.27 -1.86 0.94
C GLU A 23 -19.51 -1.31 -0.47
N GLY A 24 -19.39 -2.19 -1.47
CA GLY A 24 -19.70 -1.88 -2.87
C GLY A 24 -18.80 -0.81 -3.50
N ALA A 25 -19.32 -0.17 -4.55
CA ALA A 25 -18.57 0.78 -5.39
C ALA A 25 -17.98 1.94 -4.59
N ALA A 26 -18.72 2.48 -3.62
CA ALA A 26 -18.24 3.57 -2.76
C ALA A 26 -16.99 3.16 -1.95
N GLY A 27 -16.93 1.92 -1.48
CA GLY A 27 -15.74 1.38 -0.83
C GLY A 27 -14.54 1.28 -1.77
N THR A 28 -14.77 0.95 -3.04
CA THR A 28 -13.73 0.86 -4.08
C THR A 28 -13.22 2.25 -4.47
N ASP A 29 -14.09 3.24 -4.59
CA ASP A 29 -13.73 4.63 -4.90
C ASP A 29 -12.84 5.23 -3.81
N LEU A 30 -13.17 4.99 -2.54
CA LEU A 30 -12.33 5.39 -1.40
C LEU A 30 -10.92 4.79 -1.46
N LEU A 31 -10.78 3.53 -1.90
CA LEU A 31 -9.46 2.91 -2.09
C LEU A 31 -8.70 3.55 -3.26
N ALA A 32 -9.38 3.94 -4.34
CA ALA A 32 -8.76 4.65 -5.45
C ALA A 32 -8.26 6.05 -5.04
N GLU A 33 -9.03 6.75 -4.21
CA GLU A 33 -8.61 8.02 -3.61
C GLU A 33 -7.41 7.81 -2.67
N ALA A 34 -7.41 6.76 -1.86
CA ALA A 34 -6.31 6.43 -0.96
C ALA A 34 -5.00 6.19 -1.73
N VAL A 35 -5.06 5.46 -2.86
CA VAL A 35 -3.92 5.26 -3.76
C VAL A 35 -3.43 6.59 -4.33
N THR A 36 -4.34 7.46 -4.75
CA THR A 36 -4.00 8.78 -5.30
C THR A 36 -3.29 9.66 -4.26
N ALA A 37 -3.79 9.68 -3.02
CA ALA A 37 -3.17 10.41 -1.92
C ALA A 37 -1.76 9.88 -1.61
N CYS A 38 -1.59 8.55 -1.50
CA CYS A 38 -0.28 7.94 -1.26
C CYS A 38 0.71 8.23 -2.40
N ARG A 39 0.28 8.16 -3.66
CA ARG A 39 1.11 8.55 -4.82
C ARG A 39 1.51 10.03 -4.78
N GLY A 40 0.59 10.90 -4.36
CA GLY A 40 0.90 12.31 -4.08
C GLY A 40 2.02 12.43 -3.05
N ALA A 41 1.93 11.74 -1.92
CA ALA A 41 2.96 11.76 -0.89
C ALA A 41 4.34 11.29 -1.40
N LEU A 42 4.39 10.28 -2.30
CA LEU A 42 5.63 9.78 -2.91
C LEU A 42 6.33 10.80 -3.83
N THR A 43 5.65 11.85 -4.30
CA THR A 43 6.29 12.93 -5.08
C THR A 43 7.26 13.76 -4.25
N VAL A 44 7.07 13.78 -2.92
CA VAL A 44 7.89 14.52 -1.97
C VAL A 44 8.73 13.56 -1.12
N ARG A 45 8.14 12.45 -0.67
CA ARG A 45 8.83 11.39 0.06
C ARG A 45 9.52 10.48 -0.93
N THR A 46 10.69 10.89 -1.42
CA THR A 46 11.49 10.07 -2.33
C THR A 46 12.30 9.05 -1.53
N ARG A 47 12.72 7.96 -2.18
CA ARG A 47 13.60 6.96 -1.56
C ARG A 47 14.93 7.56 -1.09
N GLN A 48 15.44 8.57 -1.81
CA GLN A 48 16.72 9.20 -1.51
C GLN A 48 16.61 10.15 -0.31
N ASP A 49 15.60 11.01 -0.30
CA ASP A 49 15.54 12.11 0.66
C ASP A 49 14.80 11.69 1.95
N HIS A 50 13.88 10.74 1.84
CA HIS A 50 13.05 10.26 2.93
C HIS A 50 12.81 8.74 2.85
N PRO A 51 13.86 7.90 2.98
CA PRO A 51 13.78 6.47 2.71
C PRO A 51 12.70 5.76 3.54
N VAL A 52 12.65 6.03 4.85
CA VAL A 52 11.68 5.40 5.77
C VAL A 52 10.26 5.84 5.47
N ASP A 53 10.01 7.15 5.29
CA ASP A 53 8.67 7.65 4.95
C ASP A 53 8.20 7.17 3.57
N TRP A 54 9.12 7.04 2.62
CA TRP A 54 8.85 6.43 1.32
C TRP A 54 8.42 4.97 1.49
N ALA A 55 9.15 4.17 2.27
CA ALA A 55 8.83 2.76 2.52
C ALA A 55 7.47 2.57 3.24
N ILE A 56 7.15 3.44 4.21
CA ILE A 56 5.84 3.45 4.87
C ILE A 56 4.74 3.76 3.86
N THR A 57 4.96 4.74 2.99
CA THR A 57 3.99 5.12 1.96
C THR A 57 3.78 4.00 0.93
N GLN A 58 4.85 3.27 0.57
CA GLN A 58 4.76 2.06 -0.25
C GLN A 58 3.95 0.95 0.44
N GLY A 59 4.16 0.73 1.74
CA GLY A 59 3.37 -0.22 2.52
C GLY A 59 1.87 0.11 2.56
N ASN A 60 1.52 1.40 2.63
CA ASN A 60 0.12 1.83 2.55
C ASN A 60 -0.49 1.54 1.17
N LEU A 61 0.29 1.72 0.09
CA LEU A 61 -0.15 1.34 -1.27
C LEU A 61 -0.38 -0.17 -1.40
N THR A 62 0.50 -1.01 -0.83
CA THR A 62 0.29 -2.47 -0.79
C THR A 62 -1.06 -2.83 -0.18
N ILE A 63 -1.44 -2.22 0.95
CA ILE A 63 -2.71 -2.52 1.63
C ILE A 63 -3.90 -2.03 0.80
N CYS A 64 -3.81 -0.85 0.17
CA CYS A 64 -4.85 -0.36 -0.73
C CYS A 64 -5.11 -1.34 -1.88
N GLU A 65 -4.04 -1.79 -2.55
CA GLU A 65 -4.16 -2.68 -3.71
C GLU A 65 -4.68 -4.06 -3.30
N LEU A 66 -4.27 -4.60 -2.15
CA LEU A 66 -4.86 -5.83 -1.58
C LEU A 66 -6.36 -5.68 -1.34
N ALA A 67 -6.77 -4.60 -0.68
CA ALA A 67 -8.19 -4.35 -0.43
C ALA A 67 -8.99 -4.20 -1.73
N ARG A 68 -8.38 -3.67 -2.80
CA ARG A 68 -9.00 -3.62 -4.14
C ARG A 68 -9.10 -5.00 -4.78
N ALA A 69 -8.07 -5.84 -4.65
CA ALA A 69 -8.10 -7.22 -5.13
C ALA A 69 -9.23 -8.03 -4.47
N ASP A 70 -9.49 -7.82 -3.17
CA ASP A 70 -10.50 -8.56 -2.41
C ASP A 70 -11.94 -8.11 -2.69
N ARG A 71 -12.14 -6.84 -3.07
CA ARG A 71 -13.47 -6.25 -3.27
C ARG A 71 -14.00 -6.39 -4.68
N ASN A 72 -13.13 -6.68 -5.65
CA ASN A 72 -13.51 -6.67 -7.06
C ASN A 72 -14.16 -7.99 -7.47
N ALA A 73 -15.43 -8.19 -7.09
CA ALA A 73 -16.19 -9.41 -7.35
C ALA A 73 -16.42 -9.73 -8.86
N THR A 74 -15.98 -8.87 -9.78
CA THR A 74 -16.19 -9.03 -11.23
C THR A 74 -14.97 -8.71 -12.11
N ALA A 75 -13.85 -8.26 -11.53
CA ALA A 75 -12.64 -7.94 -12.29
C ALA A 75 -11.44 -8.73 -11.78
N ASP A 76 -10.55 -9.09 -12.70
CA ASP A 76 -9.32 -9.84 -12.45
C ASP A 76 -8.53 -9.23 -11.26
N PRO A 77 -8.28 -9.98 -10.17
CA PRO A 77 -7.49 -9.48 -9.04
C PRO A 77 -5.99 -9.38 -9.36
N LEU A 78 -5.51 -10.02 -10.43
CA LEU A 78 -4.09 -10.10 -10.76
C LEU A 78 -3.38 -8.75 -10.90
N PRO A 79 -3.93 -7.72 -11.57
CA PRO A 79 -3.26 -6.42 -11.66
C PRO A 79 -3.05 -5.78 -10.29
N HIS A 80 -4.02 -5.91 -9.39
CA HIS A 80 -3.93 -5.38 -8.03
C HIS A 80 -2.94 -6.17 -7.18
N LEU A 81 -2.93 -7.50 -7.29
CA LEU A 81 -1.95 -8.34 -6.59
C LEU A 81 -0.51 -8.07 -7.07
N ARG A 82 -0.30 -7.89 -8.39
CA ARG A 82 1.02 -7.51 -8.95
C ARG A 82 1.47 -6.13 -8.46
N ALA A 83 0.58 -5.13 -8.49
CA ALA A 83 0.90 -3.80 -7.97
C ALA A 83 1.22 -3.84 -6.47
N ALA A 84 0.44 -4.60 -5.67
CA ALA A 84 0.71 -4.79 -4.25
C ALA A 84 2.09 -5.43 -4.01
N LEU A 85 2.47 -6.41 -4.83
CA LEU A 85 3.77 -7.08 -4.76
C LEU A 85 4.92 -6.10 -5.03
N GLU A 86 4.81 -5.29 -6.09
CA GLU A 86 5.81 -4.28 -6.42
C GLU A 86 6.01 -3.29 -5.27
N HIS A 87 4.92 -2.80 -4.67
CA HIS A 87 4.98 -1.86 -3.56
C HIS A 87 5.60 -2.47 -2.29
N VAL A 88 5.29 -3.72 -1.95
CA VAL A 88 5.85 -4.34 -0.75
C VAL A 88 7.33 -4.70 -0.93
N GLU A 89 7.73 -5.14 -2.12
CA GLU A 89 9.12 -5.39 -2.44
C GLU A 89 9.93 -4.08 -2.44
N ALA A 90 9.34 -2.99 -2.93
CA ALA A 90 9.92 -1.66 -2.84
C ALA A 90 10.16 -1.24 -1.37
N ALA A 91 9.16 -1.39 -0.49
CA ALA A 91 9.30 -1.09 0.94
C ALA A 91 10.39 -1.92 1.63
N LEU A 92 10.48 -3.21 1.29
CA LEU A 92 11.51 -4.12 1.82
C LEU A 92 12.93 -3.74 1.42
N THR A 93 13.14 -2.91 0.39
CA THR A 93 14.47 -2.38 0.06
C THR A 93 15.00 -1.35 1.06
N VAL A 94 14.17 -0.91 2.00
CA VAL A 94 14.50 0.05 3.06
C VAL A 94 14.37 -0.58 4.44
N TYR A 95 13.37 -1.44 4.66
CA TYR A 95 13.18 -2.07 5.96
C TYR A 95 14.31 -3.05 6.28
N ASP A 96 15.21 -2.59 7.14
CA ASP A 96 16.28 -3.37 7.72
C ASP A 96 15.73 -4.37 8.76
N PRO A 97 16.05 -5.66 8.67
CA PRO A 97 15.52 -6.67 9.58
C PRO A 97 16.01 -6.52 11.03
N GLU A 98 17.15 -5.87 11.28
CA GLU A 98 17.72 -5.71 12.61
C GLU A 98 17.10 -4.51 13.34
N HIS A 99 16.96 -3.37 12.65
CA HIS A 99 16.49 -2.11 13.24
C HIS A 99 15.00 -1.84 13.02
N MET A 100 14.41 -2.41 11.96
CA MET A 100 13.00 -2.27 11.59
C MET A 100 12.31 -3.64 11.54
N SER A 101 12.66 -4.52 12.48
CA SER A 101 12.18 -5.91 12.53
C SER A 101 10.66 -6.04 12.42
N TYR A 102 9.89 -5.15 13.07
CA TYR A 102 8.43 -5.15 13.00
C TYR A 102 7.92 -4.89 11.58
N ASP A 103 8.35 -3.79 10.95
CA ASP A 103 7.91 -3.40 9.61
C ASP A 103 8.41 -4.37 8.55
N HIS A 104 9.66 -4.85 8.70
CA HIS A 104 10.23 -5.89 7.85
C HIS A 104 9.40 -7.18 7.91
N THR A 105 9.10 -7.68 9.12
CA THR A 105 8.31 -8.92 9.30
C THR A 105 6.90 -8.78 8.74
N LYS A 106 6.26 -7.63 8.95
CA LYS A 106 4.94 -7.35 8.40
C LYS A 106 4.97 -7.31 6.86
N ALA A 107 5.97 -6.65 6.29
CA ALA A 107 6.12 -6.54 4.84
C ALA A 107 6.47 -7.89 4.19
N THR A 108 7.35 -8.70 4.78
CA THR A 108 7.65 -10.05 4.27
C THR A 108 6.43 -10.96 4.34
N THR A 109 5.66 -10.90 5.42
CA THR A 109 4.40 -11.66 5.57
C THR A 109 3.42 -11.30 4.45
N LEU A 110 3.20 -10.00 4.20
CA LEU A 110 2.33 -9.53 3.12
C LEU A 110 2.82 -9.98 1.75
N ARG A 111 4.13 -9.85 1.48
CA ARG A 111 4.76 -10.30 0.23
C ARG A 111 4.50 -11.78 -0.02
N ASP A 112 4.69 -12.61 0.99
CA ASP A 112 4.55 -14.06 0.85
C ASP A 112 3.08 -14.46 0.64
N GLN A 113 2.14 -13.79 1.31
CA GLN A 113 0.70 -13.94 1.05
C GLN A 113 0.32 -13.54 -0.39
N ILE A 114 0.84 -12.41 -0.88
CA ILE A 114 0.59 -11.95 -2.25
C ILE A 114 1.14 -12.96 -3.26
N LYS A 115 2.35 -13.48 -3.05
CA LYS A 115 2.97 -14.49 -3.92
C LYS A 115 2.19 -15.79 -3.94
N ALA A 116 1.68 -16.24 -2.80
CA ALA A 116 0.82 -17.42 -2.73
C ALA A 116 -0.46 -17.22 -3.56
N ARG A 117 -1.17 -16.09 -3.37
CA ARG A 117 -2.38 -15.76 -4.14
C ARG A 117 -2.11 -15.67 -5.64
N LEU A 118 -0.97 -15.11 -6.05
CA LEU A 118 -0.58 -15.04 -7.47
C LEU A 118 -0.26 -16.41 -8.09
N ALA A 119 0.10 -17.41 -7.29
CA ALA A 119 0.38 -18.77 -7.75
C ALA A 119 -0.88 -19.65 -7.81
N GLU A 120 -1.97 -19.23 -7.17
CA GLU A 120 -3.27 -19.93 -7.12
C GLU A 120 -4.22 -19.55 -8.26
N VAL A 121 -3.87 -18.55 -9.08
CA VAL A 121 -4.65 -18.03 -10.22
C VAL A 121 -3.98 -18.43 -11.53
#